data_AF-A0A1F5KGD5-F1
#
_entry.id   AF-A0A1F5KGD5-F1
#
_cell.length_a   1.000
_cell.length_b   1.000
_cell.length_c   1.000
_cell.angle_alpha   90.00
_cell.angle_beta   90.00
_cell.angle_gamma   90.00
#
_symmetry.space_group_name_H-M   'P 1'
#
loop_
_entity.id
_entity.type
_entity.pdbx_description
1 polymer ?
#
loop_
_entity_poly.entity_id
_entity_poly.type
_entity_poly.pdbx_seq_one_letter_code
_entity_poly.pdbx_strand_id
1 'polypeptide(L)'
;MSKPRQKLSVDIPLSLIKELLSESEIKMMQRRVMIGKLRQHGMSVRSIALELGVGTDTVMRTIKQIAKNSALKKFFTEPIQKTSLKWVFGEIGSKEERN
;
A
#
# COMPACT_ATOMS: atom_id res chain seq x y z
N MET A 1 -36.56 -15.49 -25.91
CA MET A 1 -35.48 -16.28 -25.26
C MET A 1 -34.70 -15.36 -24.33
N SER A 2 -34.83 -15.54 -23.01
CA SER A 2 -34.11 -14.73 -22.01
C SER A 2 -32.64 -15.14 -21.96
N LYS A 3 -31.70 -14.20 -22.09
CA LYS A 3 -30.26 -14.50 -22.00
C LYS A 3 -29.91 -14.91 -20.56
N PRO A 4 -29.23 -16.05 -20.35
CA PRO A 4 -28.75 -16.42 -19.02
C PRO A 4 -27.69 -15.42 -18.58
N ARG A 5 -27.93 -14.71 -17.46
CA ARG A 5 -26.96 -13.82 -16.82
C ARG A 5 -26.08 -14.64 -15.87
N GLN A 6 -25.24 -15.53 -16.42
CA GLN A 6 -24.26 -16.22 -15.58
C GLN A 6 -23.16 -15.24 -15.18
N LYS A 7 -23.01 -15.02 -13.87
CA LYS A 7 -21.84 -14.32 -13.32
C LYS A 7 -20.63 -15.26 -13.42
N LEU A 8 -19.84 -15.09 -14.46
CA LEU A 8 -18.54 -15.74 -14.59
C LEU A 8 -17.59 -15.12 -13.55
N SER A 9 -17.29 -15.83 -12.47
CA SER A 9 -16.16 -15.50 -11.60
C SER A 9 -14.93 -16.22 -12.15
N VAL A 10 -14.05 -15.49 -12.82
CA VAL A 10 -12.77 -16.01 -13.29
C VAL A 10 -11.74 -15.77 -12.20
N ASP A 11 -11.09 -16.83 -11.73
CA ASP A 11 -9.92 -16.71 -10.87
C ASP A 11 -8.69 -16.43 -11.75
N ILE A 12 -8.13 -15.23 -11.65
CA ILE A 12 -7.03 -14.77 -12.52
C ILE A 12 -5.74 -14.74 -11.69
N PRO A 13 -4.70 -15.50 -12.07
CA PRO A 13 -3.42 -15.48 -11.38
C PRO A 13 -2.78 -14.08 -11.37
N LEU A 14 -2.17 -13.69 -10.24
CA LEU A 14 -1.49 -12.40 -10.09
C LEU A 14 -0.32 -12.20 -11.06
N SER A 15 0.34 -13.29 -11.47
CA SER A 15 1.41 -13.25 -12.49
C SER A 15 0.89 -12.74 -13.82
N LEU A 16 -0.26 -13.25 -14.27
CA LEU A 16 -0.89 -12.85 -15.51
C LEU A 16 -1.35 -11.38 -15.46
N ILE A 17 -1.86 -10.92 -14.32
CA ILE A 17 -2.24 -9.52 -14.15
C ILE A 17 -1.04 -8.58 -14.37
N LYS A 18 0.16 -8.95 -13.90
CA LYS A 18 1.36 -8.14 -14.12
C LYS A 18 1.76 -8.06 -15.58
N GLU A 19 1.59 -9.14 -16.34
CA GLU A 19 1.89 -9.19 -17.78
C GLU A 19 0.85 -8.44 -18.61
N LEU A 20 -0.40 -8.36 -18.12
CA LEU A 20 -1.48 -7.63 -18.78
C LEU A 20 -1.43 -6.12 -18.55
N LEU A 21 -0.74 -5.66 -17.49
CA LEU A 21 -0.63 -4.25 -17.17
C LEU A 21 0.49 -3.59 -17.96
N SER A 22 0.19 -2.44 -18.55
CA SER A 22 1.21 -1.58 -19.15
C SER A 22 2.10 -0.95 -18.08
N GLU A 23 3.30 -0.51 -18.47
CA GLU A 23 4.19 0.24 -17.58
C GLU A 23 3.51 1.49 -16.99
N SER A 24 2.62 2.12 -17.75
CA SER A 24 1.91 3.33 -17.32
C SER A 24 0.93 3.04 -16.17
N GLU A 25 0.25 1.90 -16.24
CA GLU A 25 -0.69 1.46 -15.20
C GLU A 25 0.05 1.02 -13.94
N ILE A 26 1.19 0.33 -14.10
CA ILE A 26 2.07 -0.03 -12.99
C ILE A 26 2.55 1.21 -12.25
N LYS A 27 3.06 2.22 -12.97
CA LYS A 27 3.49 3.50 -12.38
C LYS A 27 2.35 4.21 -11.66
N MET A 28 1.15 4.19 -12.24
CA MET A 28 -0.04 4.78 -11.60
C MET A 28 -0.41 4.06 -10.30
N MET A 29 -0.39 2.72 -10.29
CA MET A 29 -0.65 1.91 -9.10
C MET A 29 0.38 2.17 -8.00
N GLN A 30 1.67 2.18 -8.34
CA GLN A 30 2.75 2.50 -7.41
C GLN A 30 2.55 3.88 -6.76
N ARG A 31 2.21 4.89 -7.56
CA ARG A 31 1.96 6.24 -7.05
C ARG A 31 0.77 6.29 -6.08
N ARG A 32 -0.32 5.57 -6.36
CA ARG A 32 -1.48 5.48 -5.46
C ARG A 32 -1.12 4.80 -4.13
N VAL A 33 -0.32 3.73 -4.17
CA VAL A 33 0.18 3.07 -2.96
C VAL A 33 1.06 4.02 -2.15
N MET A 34 1.91 4.80 -2.83
CA MET A 34 2.78 5.78 -2.18
C MET A 34 1.99 6.88 -1.48
N ILE A 35 0.93 7.40 -2.12
CA ILE A 35 -0.02 8.34 -1.48
C ILE A 35 -0.59 7.75 -0.19
N GLY A 36 -1.03 6.48 -0.22
CA GLY A 36 -1.57 5.80 0.94
C GLY A 36 -0.57 5.69 2.09
N LYS A 37 0.68 5.28 1.79
CA LYS A 37 1.76 5.18 2.78
C LYS A 37 2.14 6.53 3.36
N LEU A 38 2.37 7.54 2.53
CA LEU A 38 2.72 8.89 3.01
C LEU A 38 1.61 9.47 3.90
N ARG A 39 0.35 9.22 3.56
CA ARG A 39 -0.78 9.62 4.39
C ARG A 39 -0.79 8.87 5.74
N GLN A 40 -0.49 7.58 5.74
CA GLN A 40 -0.35 6.78 6.96
C GLN A 40 0.77 7.31 7.87
N HIS A 41 1.86 7.81 7.30
CA HIS A 41 2.95 8.49 8.02
C HIS A 41 2.60 9.91 8.50
N GLY A 42 1.34 10.34 8.37
CA GLY A 42 0.87 11.63 8.87
C GLY A 42 1.12 12.82 7.95
N MET A 43 1.62 12.59 6.73
CA MET A 43 1.89 13.68 5.78
C MET A 43 0.60 14.38 5.35
N SER A 44 0.68 15.70 5.16
CA SER A 44 -0.44 16.52 4.67
C SER A 44 -0.72 16.25 3.19
N VAL A 45 -1.97 16.42 2.76
CA VAL A 45 -2.37 16.26 1.35
C VAL A 45 -1.56 17.15 0.41
N ARG A 46 -1.26 18.38 0.83
CA ARG A 46 -0.49 19.35 0.05
C ARG A 46 0.98 18.93 -0.09
N SER A 47 1.58 18.44 0.99
CA SER A 47 2.96 17.94 0.98
C SER A 47 3.09 16.71 0.08
N ILE A 48 2.13 15.76 0.17
CA ILE A 48 2.10 14.57 -0.70
C ILE A 48 1.99 14.95 -2.18
N ALA A 49 1.13 15.92 -2.48
CA ALA A 49 0.93 16.42 -3.85
C ALA A 49 2.22 17.01 -4.44
N LEU A 50 2.95 17.79 -3.65
CA LEU A 50 4.25 18.36 -4.04
C LEU A 50 5.30 17.27 -4.23
N GLU A 51 5.44 16.35 -3.26
CA GLU A 51 6.44 15.27 -3.28
C GLU A 51 6.29 14.37 -4.51
N LEU A 52 5.05 14.04 -4.88
CA LEU A 52 4.77 13.10 -5.98
C LEU A 52 4.49 13.80 -7.31
N GLY A 53 4.54 15.13 -7.36
CA GLY A 53 4.25 15.92 -8.55
C GLY A 53 2.84 15.71 -9.10
N VAL A 54 1.83 15.62 -8.21
CA VAL A 54 0.42 15.41 -8.59
C VAL A 54 -0.49 16.48 -8.01
N GLY A 55 -1.68 16.64 -8.60
CA GLY A 55 -2.69 17.53 -8.05
C GLY A 55 -3.23 17.07 -6.69
N THR A 56 -3.56 18.02 -5.81
CA THR A 56 -4.18 17.76 -4.51
C THR A 56 -5.50 17.01 -4.63
N ASP A 57 -6.27 17.24 -5.69
CA ASP A 57 -7.49 16.48 -6.00
C ASP A 57 -7.21 14.98 -6.22
N THR A 58 -6.10 14.65 -6.90
CA THR A 58 -5.68 13.25 -7.13
C THR A 58 -5.35 12.56 -5.82
N VAL A 59 -4.64 13.25 -4.92
CA VAL A 59 -4.33 12.76 -3.58
C VAL A 59 -5.61 12.52 -2.79
N MET A 60 -6.52 13.50 -2.76
CA MET A 60 -7.81 13.39 -2.07
C MET A 60 -8.68 12.27 -2.62
N ARG A 61 -8.79 12.14 -3.94
CA ARG A 61 -9.55 11.06 -4.61
C ARG A 61 -8.98 9.69 -4.22
N THR A 62 -7.66 9.54 -4.22
CA THR A 62 -6.98 8.30 -3.85
C THR A 62 -7.24 7.94 -2.39
N ILE A 63 -7.11 8.91 -1.46
CA ILE A 63 -7.40 8.69 -0.04
C ILE A 63 -8.87 8.28 0.17
N LYS A 64 -9.81 8.92 -0.52
CA LYS A 64 -11.24 8.54 -0.47
C LYS A 64 -11.47 7.13 -1.00
N GLN A 65 -10.80 6.71 -2.06
CA GLN A 65 -10.89 5.35 -2.60
C GLN A 65 -10.37 4.32 -1.59
N ILE A 66 -9.22 4.59 -0.95
CA ILE A 66 -8.65 3.74 0.11
C ILE A 66 -9.63 3.62 1.28
N ALA A 67 -10.23 4.73 1.73
CA ALA A 67 -11.17 4.73 2.85
C ALA A 67 -12.46 3.95 2.57
N LYS A 68 -12.93 3.90 1.30
CA LYS A 68 -14.13 3.17 0.89
C LYS A 68 -13.93 1.67 0.78
N ASN A 69 -12.71 1.21 0.48
CA ASN A 69 -12.42 -0.20 0.27
C ASN A 69 -11.86 -0.81 1.56
N SER A 70 -12.61 -1.73 2.18
CA SER A 70 -12.24 -2.37 3.44
C SER A 70 -10.92 -3.16 3.36
N ALA A 71 -10.62 -3.78 2.22
CA ALA A 71 -9.36 -4.51 2.01
C ALA A 71 -8.17 -3.54 1.95
N LEU A 72 -8.30 -2.43 1.22
CA LEU A 72 -7.26 -1.39 1.18
C LEU A 72 -7.07 -0.74 2.55
N LYS A 73 -8.15 -0.46 3.27
CA LYS A 73 -8.08 0.10 4.62
C LYS A 73 -7.26 -0.79 5.55
N LYS A 74 -7.48 -2.12 5.54
CA LYS A 74 -6.68 -3.07 6.33
C LYS A 74 -5.19 -2.98 5.98
N PHE A 75 -4.86 -3.03 4.69
CA PHE A 75 -3.47 -2.94 4.21
C PHE A 75 -2.71 -1.70 4.71
N PHE A 76 -3.38 -0.54 4.77
CA PHE A 76 -2.76 0.71 5.25
C PHE A 76 -2.95 1.00 6.75
N THR A 77 -3.68 0.14 7.48
CA THR A 77 -3.88 0.32 8.94
C THR A 77 -3.06 -0.69 9.73
N GLU A 78 -2.71 -1.84 9.13
CA GLU A 78 -1.91 -2.86 9.78
C GLU A 78 -0.56 -2.27 10.24
N PRO A 79 -0.22 -2.39 11.54
CA PRO A 79 1.07 -1.96 12.02
C PRO A 79 2.14 -2.77 11.28
N ILE A 80 3.18 -2.08 10.79
CA ILE A 80 4.37 -2.75 10.25
C ILE A 80 4.80 -3.74 11.32
N GLN A 81 4.66 -5.05 11.04
CA GLN A 81 5.03 -6.08 12.00
C GLN A 81 6.49 -5.81 12.37
N LYS A 82 6.73 -5.40 13.62
CA LYS A 82 8.08 -5.22 14.14
C LYS A 82 8.71 -6.59 14.07
N THR A 83 9.58 -6.80 13.08
CA THR A 83 10.27 -8.07 12.95
C THR A 83 11.05 -8.29 14.25
N SER A 84 10.80 -9.41 14.92
CA SER A 84 11.44 -9.78 16.19
C SER A 84 12.88 -10.28 15.98
N LEU A 85 13.47 -10.03 14.81
CA LEU A 85 14.85 -10.36 14.45
C LEU A 85 15.84 -9.46 15.22
N LYS A 86 15.83 -9.55 16.56
CA LYS A 86 16.85 -8.98 17.45
C LYS A 86 18.27 -9.46 17.12
N TRP A 87 18.38 -10.66 16.55
CA TRP A 87 19.61 -11.39 16.30
C TRP A 87 20.37 -10.92 15.05
N VAL A 88 19.73 -10.15 14.16
CA VAL A 88 20.38 -9.60 12.94
C VAL A 88 21.07 -8.26 13.22
N PHE A 89 20.72 -7.56 14.30
CA PHE A 89 21.21 -6.20 14.59
C PHE A 89 22.23 -6.10 15.72
N GLY A 90 22.77 -7.23 16.21
CA GLY A 90 23.88 -7.24 17.15
C GLY A 90 23.59 -6.48 18.45
N GLU A 91 22.92 -7.12 19.40
CA GLU A 91 23.10 -6.73 20.80
C GLU A 91 24.58 -6.99 21.15
N ILE A 92 25.38 -5.92 21.10
CA ILE A 92 26.73 -5.90 21.66
C ILE A 92 26.56 -6.16 23.15
N GLY A 93 26.88 -7.38 23.56
CA GLY A 93 27.04 -7.72 24.97
C GLY A 93 28.02 -6.76 25.62
N SER A 94 27.53 -5.97 26.56
CA SER A 94 28.29 -5.36 27.65
C SER A 94 27.23 -4.82 28.63
N LYS A 95 27.21 -5.14 29.92
CA LYS A 95 28.26 -5.61 30.81
C LYS A 95 27.58 -6.29 32.00
N GLU A 96 28.12 -7.43 32.41
CA GLU A 96 28.21 -7.76 33.84
C GLU A 96 28.85 -6.58 34.57
N GLU A 97 28.23 -6.12 35.64
CA GLU A 97 28.98 -5.59 36.78
C GLU A 97 28.16 -5.91 38.03
N ARG A 98 28.67 -6.92 38.75
CA ARG A 98 28.37 -7.22 40.15
C ARG A 98 28.62 -5.97 40.99
N ASN A 99 27.67 -5.64 41.86
CA ASN A 99 27.88 -5.52 43.30
C ASN A 99 26.53 -5.36 44.00
#